data_AF-B7PCB6-F1
#
_entry.id   AF-B7PCB6-F1
#
_cell.length_a   1.000
_cell.length_b   1.000
_cell.length_c   1.000
_cell.angle_alpha   90.00
_cell.angle_beta   90.00
_cell.angle_gamma   90.00
#
_symmetry.space_group_name_H-M   'P 1'
#
loop_
_entity.id
_entity.type
_entity.pdbx_description
1 polymer ?
#
loop_
_entity_poly.entity_id
_entity_poly.type
_entity_poly.pdbx_seq_one_letter_code
_entity_poly.pdbx_strand_id
1 'polypeptide(L)'
;MLKSSFRCRGSGYFADVDNNCQVFHVCHEMPKIMGPPRYQLYSFMCGNMTMFDQLTLTCTYPDDAVPCASAPDFYAVNENIGHEDALFLTDEEMGKAERFYEEDNQAYAVSKEATRNAKPKDKLTKEVKPATRTEPPPPNSRPET
;
A
#
# COMPACT_ATOMS: atom_id res chain seq x y z
N MET A 1 9.36 -14.76 0.31
CA MET A 1 8.47 -15.24 -0.75
C MET A 1 7.28 -14.31 -0.83
N LEU A 2 6.90 -13.88 -2.02
CA LEU A 2 5.69 -13.08 -2.25
C LEU A 2 4.48 -13.86 -1.72
N LYS A 3 3.77 -13.31 -0.73
CA LYS A 3 2.55 -13.91 -0.16
C LYS A 3 1.42 -12.94 -0.37
N SER A 4 0.50 -13.27 -1.27
CA SER A 4 -0.66 -12.45 -1.56
C SER A 4 -1.92 -13.29 -1.50
N SER A 5 -2.92 -12.81 -0.76
CA SER A 5 -4.29 -13.33 -0.74
C SER A 5 -5.18 -12.70 -1.81
N PHE A 6 -4.62 -11.80 -2.62
CA PHE A 6 -5.34 -11.00 -3.60
C PHE A 6 -6.07 -11.84 -4.66
N ARG A 7 -7.26 -11.39 -5.05
CA ARG A 7 -8.03 -11.90 -6.18
C ARG A 7 -8.60 -10.73 -6.97
N CYS A 8 -8.60 -10.85 -8.30
CA CYS A 8 -9.18 -9.84 -9.19
C CYS A 8 -10.64 -9.59 -8.86
N ARG A 9 -11.00 -8.30 -8.72
CA ARG A 9 -12.38 -7.82 -8.50
C ARG A 9 -12.99 -7.18 -9.76
N GLY A 10 -12.14 -6.86 -10.72
CA GLY A 10 -12.46 -6.21 -11.99
C GLY A 10 -11.19 -6.09 -12.83
N SER A 11 -11.30 -5.48 -14.00
CA SER A 11 -10.11 -5.02 -14.73
C SER A 11 -9.52 -3.80 -14.03
N GLY A 12 -8.20 -3.70 -13.96
CA GLY A 12 -7.53 -2.57 -13.33
C GLY A 12 -6.24 -2.94 -12.58
N TYR A 13 -5.76 -1.99 -11.79
CA TYR A 13 -4.54 -2.05 -11.01
C TYR A 13 -4.90 -2.05 -9.52
N PHE A 14 -4.28 -2.95 -8.77
CA PHE A 14 -4.62 -3.21 -7.38
C PHE A 14 -3.37 -3.32 -6.52
N ALA A 15 -3.27 -2.50 -5.48
CA ALA A 15 -2.22 -2.56 -4.49
C ALA A 15 -2.27 -3.87 -3.71
N ASP A 16 -1.10 -4.49 -3.52
CA ASP A 16 -0.96 -5.69 -2.69
C ASP A 16 -0.68 -5.30 -1.24
N VAL A 17 -1.75 -5.17 -0.45
CA VAL A 17 -1.67 -4.81 0.97
C VAL A 17 -0.90 -5.85 1.80
N ASP A 18 -0.91 -7.12 1.40
CA ASP A 18 -0.19 -8.19 2.11
C ASP A 18 1.33 -8.05 1.95
N ASN A 19 1.78 -7.36 0.90
CA ASN A 19 3.18 -7.07 0.62
C ASN A 19 3.50 -5.57 0.77
N ASN A 20 2.77 -4.90 1.66
CA ASN A 20 3.01 -3.50 2.03
C ASN A 20 3.07 -2.55 0.82
N CYS A 21 2.26 -2.85 -0.20
CA CYS A 21 2.15 -2.14 -1.47
C CYS A 21 3.47 -2.03 -2.27
N GLN A 22 4.51 -2.78 -1.91
CA GLN A 22 5.71 -2.92 -2.75
C GLN A 22 5.44 -3.75 -4.00
N VAL A 23 4.33 -4.50 -3.98
CA VAL A 23 3.81 -5.26 -5.11
C VAL A 23 2.45 -4.68 -5.46
N PHE A 24 2.13 -4.71 -6.76
CA PHE A 24 0.79 -4.44 -7.24
C PHE A 24 0.41 -5.47 -8.29
N HIS A 25 -0.89 -5.59 -8.51
CA HIS A 25 -1.50 -6.54 -9.40
C HIS A 25 -2.20 -5.82 -10.54
N VAL A 26 -2.10 -6.36 -11.74
CA VAL A 26 -2.89 -5.93 -12.89
C VAL A 26 -3.82 -7.07 -13.28
N CYS A 27 -5.10 -6.78 -13.33
CA CYS A 27 -6.14 -7.69 -13.76
C CYS A 27 -6.65 -7.26 -15.14
N HIS A 28 -6.66 -8.19 -16.08
CA HIS A 28 -7.22 -7.98 -17.41
C HIS A 28 -8.37 -8.97 -17.64
N GLU A 29 -9.58 -8.48 -17.90
CA GLU A 29 -10.70 -9.37 -18.25
C GLU A 29 -10.43 -10.06 -19.58
N MET A 30 -10.48 -11.39 -19.57
CA MET A 30 -10.29 -12.19 -20.76
C MET A 30 -11.60 -12.28 -21.57
N PRO A 31 -11.54 -12.26 -22.91
CA PRO A 31 -12.71 -12.46 -23.75
C PRO A 31 -13.45 -13.76 -23.39
N LYS A 32 -14.76 -13.66 -23.20
CA LYS A 32 -15.60 -14.79 -22.82
C LYS A 32 -16.11 -15.53 -24.05
N ILE A 33 -16.21 -16.86 -23.91
CA ILE A 33 -17.04 -17.71 -24.79
C ILE A 33 -18.28 -18.21 -24.03
N MET A 34 -18.16 -18.66 -22.77
CA MET A 34 -19.27 -18.92 -21.84
C MET A 34 -18.81 -18.85 -20.37
N GLY A 35 -19.71 -18.50 -19.45
CA GLY A 35 -19.47 -18.54 -17.98
C GLY A 35 -19.13 -17.19 -17.32
N PRO A 36 -18.73 -17.20 -16.03
CA PRO A 36 -18.39 -15.99 -15.28
C PRO A 36 -17.11 -15.30 -15.80
N PRO A 37 -16.89 -14.02 -15.48
CA PRO A 37 -15.64 -13.32 -15.79
C PRO A 37 -14.41 -14.08 -15.33
N ARG A 38 -13.45 -14.15 -16.24
CA ARG A 38 -12.10 -14.66 -15.98
C ARG A 38 -11.15 -13.50 -16.18
N TYR A 39 -10.25 -13.35 -15.23
CA TYR A 39 -9.23 -12.32 -15.26
C TYR A 39 -7.87 -12.99 -15.39
N GLN A 40 -7.04 -12.47 -16.28
CA GLN A 40 -5.62 -12.73 -16.26
C GLN A 40 -4.98 -11.80 -15.23
N LEU A 41 -4.30 -12.39 -14.26
CA LEU A 41 -3.57 -11.69 -13.21
C LEU A 41 -2.10 -11.57 -13.60
N TYR A 42 -1.54 -10.39 -13.43
CA TYR A 42 -0.12 -10.11 -13.50
C TYR A 42 0.31 -9.41 -12.20
N SER A 43 1.53 -9.69 -11.72
CA SER A 43 2.06 -9.08 -10.51
C SER A 43 3.38 -8.39 -10.82
N PHE A 44 3.56 -7.19 -10.27
CA PHE A 44 4.73 -6.35 -10.49
C PHE A 44 5.24 -5.83 -9.17
N MET A 45 6.54 -5.59 -9.08
CA MET A 45 7.17 -4.95 -7.94
C MET A 45 7.49 -3.50 -8.30
N CYS A 46 7.23 -2.58 -7.36
CA CYS A 46 7.70 -1.22 -7.47
C CYS A 46 9.23 -1.14 -7.35
N GLY A 47 9.80 -0.05 -7.86
CA GLY A 47 11.23 0.22 -7.80
C GLY A 47 11.72 0.44 -6.36
N ASN A 48 13.05 0.53 -6.21
CA ASN A 48 13.66 0.66 -4.89
C ASN A 48 13.12 1.87 -4.13
N MET A 49 12.72 1.66 -2.87
CA MET A 49 12.15 2.67 -1.97
C MET A 49 10.81 3.27 -2.40
N THR A 50 10.10 2.65 -3.34
CA THR A 50 8.76 3.09 -3.77
C THR A 50 7.69 2.07 -3.40
N MET A 51 6.45 2.53 -3.30
CA MET A 51 5.27 1.70 -3.11
C MET A 51 4.18 2.12 -4.08
N PHE A 52 3.29 1.19 -4.41
CA PHE A 52 2.16 1.44 -5.28
C PHE A 52 1.12 2.27 -4.54
N ASP A 53 0.86 3.46 -5.05
CA ASP A 53 -0.20 4.33 -4.62
C ASP A 53 -1.46 4.02 -5.43
N GLN A 54 -2.48 3.51 -4.73
CA GLN A 54 -3.74 3.10 -5.35
C GLN A 54 -4.56 4.29 -5.85
N LEU A 55 -4.37 5.48 -5.27
CA LEU A 55 -5.06 6.69 -5.71
C LEU A 55 -4.58 7.10 -7.10
N THR A 56 -3.26 7.14 -7.32
CA THR A 56 -2.69 7.59 -8.59
C THR A 56 -2.44 6.47 -9.60
N LEU A 57 -2.56 5.21 -9.17
CA LEU A 57 -2.20 4.01 -9.94
C LEU A 57 -0.71 3.99 -10.38
N THR A 58 0.17 4.56 -9.55
CA THR A 58 1.61 4.65 -9.84
C THR A 58 2.46 4.16 -8.68
N CYS A 59 3.72 3.81 -8.94
CA CYS A 59 4.71 3.63 -7.87
C CYS A 59 5.29 5.00 -7.51
N THR A 60 5.15 5.41 -6.25
CA THR A 60 5.66 6.69 -5.74
C THR A 60 6.37 6.50 -4.38
N TYR A 61 6.94 7.55 -3.84
CA TYR A 61 7.54 7.52 -2.51
C TYR A 61 6.46 7.38 -1.43
N PRO A 62 6.73 6.69 -0.31
CA PRO A 62 5.75 6.52 0.75
C PRO A 62 5.16 7.82 1.29
N ASP A 63 5.94 8.91 1.32
CA ASP A 63 5.49 10.23 1.81
C ASP A 63 4.51 10.93 0.85
N ASP A 64 4.48 10.52 -0.42
CA ASP A 64 3.58 11.05 -1.45
C ASP A 64 2.37 10.14 -1.70
N ALA A 65 2.40 8.91 -1.20
CA ALA A 65 1.36 7.90 -1.40
C ALA A 65 0.28 7.98 -0.31
N VAL A 66 -0.96 7.57 -0.64
CA VAL A 66 -1.93 7.27 0.43
C VAL A 66 -1.46 6.05 1.24
N PRO A 67 -1.85 5.93 2.52
CA PRO A 67 -1.46 4.79 3.34
C PRO A 67 -1.81 3.45 2.67
N CYS A 68 -0.85 2.51 2.63
CA CYS A 68 -1.06 1.23 1.95
C CYS A 68 -2.32 0.48 2.43
N ALA A 69 -2.62 0.56 3.73
CA ALA A 69 -3.78 -0.08 4.31
C ALA A 69 -5.13 0.50 3.80
N SER A 70 -5.16 1.76 3.36
CA SER A 70 -6.35 2.39 2.79
C SER A 70 -6.47 2.21 1.28
N ALA A 71 -5.50 1.56 0.63
CA ALA A 71 -5.56 1.30 -0.81
C ALA A 71 -6.92 0.75 -1.29
N PRO A 72 -7.57 -0.23 -0.62
CA PRO A 72 -8.87 -0.72 -1.04
C PRO A 72 -9.98 0.34 -1.19
N ASP A 73 -9.88 1.46 -0.46
CA ASP A 73 -10.86 2.57 -0.52
C ASP A 73 -10.78 3.34 -1.85
N PHE A 74 -9.69 3.17 -2.60
CA PHE A 74 -9.40 3.83 -3.88
C PHE A 74 -9.50 2.87 -5.07
N TYR A 75 -9.99 1.64 -4.90
CA TYR A 75 -10.15 0.71 -6.04
C TYR A 75 -11.13 1.20 -7.11
N ALA A 76 -12.05 2.11 -6.75
CA ALA A 76 -13.00 2.73 -7.68
C ALA A 76 -12.31 3.55 -8.78
N VAL A 77 -11.09 4.08 -8.55
CA VAL A 77 -10.31 4.81 -9.57
C VAL A 77 -10.09 3.96 -10.84
N ASN A 78 -10.07 2.62 -10.69
CA ASN A 78 -9.95 1.72 -11.85
C ASN A 78 -11.13 1.82 -12.82
N GLU A 79 -12.31 2.24 -12.37
CA GLU A 79 -13.50 2.40 -13.20
C GLU A 79 -13.36 3.57 -14.18
N ASN A 80 -12.43 4.50 -13.93
CA ASN A 80 -12.17 5.64 -14.81
C ASN A 80 -11.21 5.28 -15.96
N ILE A 81 -10.56 4.10 -15.92
CA ILE A 81 -9.56 3.71 -16.93
C ILE A 81 -10.24 3.49 -18.29
N GLY A 82 -9.78 4.22 -19.30
CA GLY A 82 -10.28 4.11 -20.68
C GLY A 82 -11.54 4.93 -20.97
N HIS A 83 -11.99 5.74 -20.01
CA HIS A 83 -13.09 6.69 -20.20
C HIS A 83 -12.54 8.07 -20.54
N GLU A 84 -12.70 8.51 -21.80
CA GLU A 84 -12.13 9.78 -22.30
C GLU A 84 -12.75 11.02 -21.63
N ASP A 85 -14.02 10.95 -21.23
CA ASP A 85 -14.75 12.05 -20.58
C ASP A 85 -14.64 12.03 -19.04
N ALA A 86 -14.02 11.00 -18.46
CA ALA A 86 -13.85 10.90 -17.02
C ALA A 86 -12.57 11.63 -16.57
N LEU A 87 -12.68 12.39 -15.49
CA LEU A 87 -11.49 12.79 -14.75
C LEU A 87 -10.85 11.55 -14.13
N PHE A 88 -9.51 11.55 -14.06
CA PHE A 88 -8.79 10.42 -13.45
C PHE A 88 -9.15 10.27 -11.97
N LEU A 89 -9.26 11.40 -11.25
CA LEU A 89 -9.77 11.48 -9.88
C LEU A 89 -11.00 12.37 -9.83
N THR A 90 -11.98 11.94 -9.06
CA THR A 90 -13.19 12.69 -8.70
C THR A 90 -12.95 13.55 -7.45
N ASP A 91 -13.78 14.57 -7.25
CA ASP A 91 -13.77 15.38 -6.02
C ASP A 91 -13.96 14.52 -4.76
N GLU A 92 -14.71 13.42 -4.86
CA GLU A 92 -14.89 12.47 -3.76
C GLU A 92 -13.58 11.73 -3.41
N GLU A 93 -12.85 11.26 -4.42
CA GLU A 93 -11.57 10.56 -4.24
C GLU A 93 -10.50 11.51 -3.72
N MET A 94 -10.46 12.74 -4.22
CA MET A 94 -9.60 13.79 -3.68
C MET A 94 -9.93 14.10 -2.22
N GLY A 95 -11.21 14.25 -1.87
CA GLY A 95 -11.63 14.48 -0.49
C GLY A 95 -11.33 13.30 0.45
N LYS A 96 -11.30 12.06 -0.06
CA LYS A 96 -10.81 10.89 0.69
C LYS A 96 -9.31 10.98 0.94
N ALA A 97 -8.53 11.33 -0.08
CA ALA A 97 -7.08 11.47 0.02
C ALA A 97 -6.68 12.58 1.00
N GLU A 98 -7.37 13.73 0.95
CA GLU A 98 -7.10 14.88 1.84
C GLU A 98 -7.23 14.52 3.32
N ARG A 99 -8.22 13.71 3.69
CA ARG A 99 -8.37 13.22 5.07
C ARG A 99 -7.17 12.43 5.57
N PHE A 100 -6.52 11.65 4.71
CA PHE A 100 -5.31 10.92 5.10
C PHE A 100 -4.13 11.86 5.35
N TYR A 101 -3.96 12.87 4.50
CA TYR A 101 -2.92 13.89 4.70
C TYR A 101 -3.15 14.71 5.99
N GLU A 102 -4.41 15.02 6.32
CA GLU A 102 -4.76 15.69 7.58
C GLU A 102 -4.45 14.84 8.81
N GLU A 103 -4.84 13.55 8.79
CA GLU A 103 -4.57 12.59 9.87
C GLU A 103 -3.07 12.41 10.11
N ASP A 104 -2.28 12.26 9.04
CA ASP A 104 -0.82 12.13 9.14
C ASP A 104 -0.18 13.43 9.67
N ASN A 105 -0.64 14.59 9.22
CA ASN A 105 -0.19 15.88 9.74
C ASN A 105 -0.46 16.01 11.24
N GLN A 106 -1.61 15.52 11.70
CA GLN A 106 -1.97 15.55 13.11
C GLN A 106 -1.15 14.54 13.92
N ALA A 107 -0.97 13.31 13.44
CA ALA A 107 -0.11 12.31 14.07
C ALA A 107 1.35 12.80 14.18
N TYR A 108 1.85 13.45 13.12
CA TYR A 108 3.15 14.09 13.11
C TYR A 108 3.24 15.21 14.17
N ALA A 109 2.25 16.10 14.23
CA ALA A 109 2.19 17.17 15.24
C ALA A 109 2.22 16.61 16.67
N VAL A 110 1.45 15.56 16.95
CA VAL A 110 1.41 14.88 18.26
C VAL A 110 2.78 14.26 18.59
N SER A 111 3.41 13.57 17.63
CA SER A 111 4.75 12.99 17.84
C SER A 111 5.81 14.07 18.15
N LYS A 112 5.68 15.24 17.52
CA LYS A 112 6.54 16.40 17.72
C LYS A 112 6.29 17.10 19.06
N GLU A 113 5.06 17.08 19.57
CA GLU A 113 4.75 17.56 20.92
C GLU A 113 5.22 16.58 22.00
N ALA A 114 5.07 15.28 21.79
CA ALA A 114 5.58 14.25 22.69
C ALA A 114 7.11 14.32 22.85
N THR A 115 7.83 14.57 21.75
CA THR A 115 9.29 14.80 21.78
C THR A 115 9.67 16.14 22.44
N ARG A 116 8.86 17.19 22.31
CA ARG A 116 9.07 18.48 23.00
C ARG A 116 8.81 18.41 24.52
N ASN A 117 7.80 17.63 24.93
CA ASN A 117 7.42 17.45 26.33
C ASN A 117 8.22 16.34 27.04
N ALA A 118 9.06 15.60 26.30
CA ALA A 118 10.01 14.65 26.87
C ALA A 118 11.08 15.39 27.69
N LYS A 119 11.06 15.18 29.01
CA LYS A 119 12.05 15.75 29.94
C LYS A 119 13.46 15.26 29.57
N PRO A 120 14.49 16.12 29.50
CA PRO A 120 15.85 15.67 29.24
C PRO A 120 16.31 14.78 30.40
N LYS A 121 16.47 13.48 30.16
CA LYS A 121 17.28 12.62 31.02
C LYS A 121 18.64 12.49 30.35
N ASP A 122 19.60 13.20 30.92
CA ASP A 122 21.06 13.09 30.82
C ASP A 122 21.70 12.82 29.46
N LYS A 123 22.58 13.74 29.06
CA LYS A 123 23.46 13.66 27.89
C LYS A 123 24.23 12.34 27.83
N LEU A 124 24.22 11.76 26.62
CA LEU A 124 25.36 11.20 25.90
C LEU A 124 26.25 10.20 26.65
N THR A 125 26.01 8.91 26.42
CA THR A 125 27.02 7.93 25.95
C THR A 125 26.37 6.54 25.89
N LYS A 126 25.74 6.21 24.77
CA LYS A 126 25.75 4.83 24.28
C LYS A 126 25.94 4.91 22.79
N GLU A 127 27.08 4.41 22.32
CA GLU A 127 27.28 4.12 20.89
C GLU A 127 26.01 3.45 20.36
N VAL A 128 25.45 4.01 19.29
CA VAL A 128 24.40 3.33 18.53
C VAL A 128 25.10 2.15 17.85
N LYS A 129 25.16 1.02 18.55
CA LYS A 129 25.41 -0.26 17.89
C LYS A 129 24.24 -0.49 16.94
N PRO A 130 24.49 -0.82 15.66
CA PRO A 130 23.43 -1.18 14.74
C PRO A 130 22.59 -2.29 15.38
N ALA A 131 21.28 -2.11 15.41
CA ALA A 131 20.38 -3.16 15.85
C ALA A 131 20.50 -4.33 14.86
N THR A 132 21.20 -5.38 15.25
CA THR A 132 21.09 -6.68 14.58
C THR A 132 19.65 -7.14 14.80
N ARG A 133 18.82 -7.03 13.76
CA ARG A 133 17.44 -7.52 13.79
C ARG A 133 17.50 -9.03 13.98
N THR A 134 17.06 -9.49 15.15
CA THR A 134 16.91 -10.91 15.44
C THR A 134 15.87 -11.48 14.47
N GLU A 135 16.25 -12.49 13.71
CA GLU A 135 15.31 -13.20 12.83
C GLU A 135 14.19 -13.84 13.65
N PRO A 136 12.93 -13.84 13.16
CA PRO A 136 11.89 -14.65 13.75
C PRO A 136 12.20 -16.15 13.58
N PRO A 137 11.78 -17.00 14.53
CA PRO A 137 12.06 -18.44 14.46
C PRO A 137 11.37 -19.08 13.25
N PRO A 138 11.96 -20.14 12.67
CA PRO A 138 11.39 -20.81 11.50
C PRO A 138 10.04 -21.47 11.86
N PRO A 139 9.09 -21.54 10.91
CA PRO A 139 7.81 -22.20 11.14
C PRO A 139 7.99 -23.71 11.29
N ASN A 140 7.41 -24.27 12.35
CA ASN A 140 7.36 -25.71 12.61
C ASN A 140 6.73 -26.47 11.42
N SER A 141 7.45 -27.44 10.89
CA SER A 141 6.92 -28.45 9.98
C SER A 141 5.85 -29.29 10.70
N ARG A 142 4.67 -29.39 10.09
CA ARG A 142 3.63 -30.33 10.52
C ARG A 142 3.78 -31.61 9.67
N PRO A 143 3.80 -32.81 10.26
CA PRO A 143 4.05 -34.05 9.52
C PRO A 143 2.87 -34.43 8.63
N GLU A 144 3.21 -35.02 7.48
CA GLU A 144 2.31 -35.65 6.52
C GLU A 144 1.51 -36.79 7.17
N THR A 145 0.20 -36.81 6.92
CA THR A 145 -0.65 -38.00 6.97
C THR A 145 -1.70 -37.89 5.88
#